data_AF-A0A8T5K0E2-F1
#
_entry.id   AF-A0A8T5K0E2-F1
#
_cell.length_a   1.000
_cell.length_b   1.000
_cell.length_c   1.000
_cell.angle_alpha   90.00
_cell.angle_beta   90.00
_cell.angle_gamma   90.00
#
_symmetry.space_group_name_H-M   'P 1'
#
loop_
_entity.id
_entity.type
_entity.pdbx_description
1 polymer ?
#
loop_
_entity_poly.entity_id
_entity_poly.type
_entity_poly.pdbx_seq_one_letter_code
_entity_poly.pdbx_strand_id
1 'polypeptide(L)' 'MEHENRKRSIISKLKSFITQSKRVFKITKKPTNEELKITVKVTGIGILLIGAMGFLIHLVWRLLIG' A
#
# COMPACT_ATOMS: atom_id res chain seq x y z
N MET A 1 34.33 4.28 27.14
CA MET A 1 34.56 3.35 26.02
C MET A 1 33.45 2.28 25.87
N GLU A 2 32.30 2.42 26.55
CA GLU A 2 31.16 1.47 26.52
C GLU A 2 30.13 1.76 25.41
N HIS A 3 30.09 2.99 24.87
CA HIS A 3 28.98 3.44 24.01
C HIS A 3 29.06 2.96 22.55
N GLU A 4 30.17 2.39 22.09
CA GLU A 4 30.32 1.94 20.69
C GLU A 4 29.74 0.53 20.46
N ASN A 5 29.76 -0.34 21.47
CA ASN A 5 29.33 -1.74 21.34
C ASN A 5 27.79 -1.88 21.17
N ARG A 6 27.00 -1.00 21.80
CA ARG A 6 25.53 -1.00 21.65
C ARG A 6 25.07 -0.67 20.22
N LYS A 7 25.79 0.22 19.53
CA LYS A 7 25.48 0.60 18.13
C LYS A 7 25.73 -0.57 17.16
N ARG A 8 26.80 -1.35 17.36
CA ARG A 8 27.08 -2.55 16.57
C ARG A 8 25.93 -3.57 16.67
N SER A 9 25.36 -3.78 17.86
CA SER A 9 24.25 -4.73 18.07
C SER A 9 22.97 -4.37 17.29
N ILE A 10 22.53 -3.11 17.33
CA ILE A 10 21.30 -2.68 16.64
C ILE A 10 21.49 -2.62 15.12
N ILE A 11 22.64 -2.13 14.65
CA ILE A 11 22.96 -2.07 13.21
C ILE A 11 23.09 -3.48 12.63
N SER A 12 23.69 -4.41 13.37
CA SER A 12 23.84 -5.80 12.92
C SER A 12 22.49 -6.54 12.90
N LYS A 13 21.61 -6.29 13.88
CA LYS A 13 20.24 -6.79 13.89
C LYS A 13 19.47 -6.25 12.69
N LEU A 14 19.45 -4.93 12.46
CA LEU A 14 18.73 -4.31 11.34
C LEU A 14 19.25 -4.80 9.97
N LYS A 15 20.57 -4.95 9.81
CA LYS A 15 21.17 -5.50 8.58
C LYS A 15 20.72 -6.94 8.31
N SER A 16 20.55 -7.74 9.37
CA SER A 16 20.04 -9.11 9.28
C SER A 16 18.55 -9.13 8.92
N PHE A 17 17.73 -8.25 9.52
CA PHE A 17 16.31 -8.11 9.18
C PHE A 17 16.09 -7.66 7.73
N ILE A 18 16.83 -6.64 7.25
CA ILE A 18 16.73 -6.19 5.85
C ILE A 18 17.14 -7.31 4.88
N THR A 19 18.17 -8.10 5.23
CA THR A 19 18.60 -9.24 4.42
C THR A 19 17.53 -10.33 4.33
N GLN A 20 16.85 -10.62 5.44
CA GLN A 20 15.73 -11.57 5.49
C GLN A 20 14.53 -11.07 4.67
N SER A 21 14.10 -9.81 4.86
CA SER A 21 13.00 -9.19 4.14
C SER A 21 13.25 -9.13 2.63
N LYS A 22 14.50 -8.92 2.20
CA LYS A 22 14.89 -8.95 0.79
C LYS A 22 14.71 -10.33 0.16
N ARG A 23 14.89 -11.41 0.93
CA ARG A 23 14.62 -12.79 0.47
C ARG A 23 13.13 -12.98 0.26
N VAL A 24 12.30 -12.54 1.21
CA VAL A 24 10.83 -12.58 1.10
C VAL A 24 10.33 -11.80 -0.12
N PHE A 25 10.82 -10.58 -0.31
CA PHE A 25 10.46 -9.74 -1.46
C PHE A 25 10.90 -10.33 -2.81
N LYS A 26 11.92 -11.21 -2.82
CA LYS A 26 12.35 -11.94 -4.01
C LYS A 26 11.47 -13.17 -4.29
N ILE A 27 10.84 -13.74 -3.25
CA ILE A 27 9.92 -14.89 -3.36
C ILE A 27 8.52 -14.43 -3.75
N THR A 28 8.12 -13.20 -3.37
CA THR A 28 6.88 -12.60 -3.84
C THR A 28 6.92 -12.42 -5.35
N LYS A 29 5.95 -13.01 -6.05
CA LYS A 29 5.79 -12.87 -7.49
C LYS A 29 5.50 -11.40 -7.81
N LYS A 30 6.42 -10.73 -8.52
CA LYS A 30 6.16 -9.40 -9.06
C LYS A 30 4.95 -9.53 -10.00
N PRO A 31 3.87 -8.75 -9.80
CA PRO A 31 2.67 -8.91 -10.61
C PRO A 31 3.00 -8.60 -12.07
N THR A 32 2.43 -9.38 -12.97
CA THR A 32 2.58 -9.19 -14.42
C THR A 32 1.82 -7.93 -14.83
N ASN A 33 2.29 -7.22 -15.86
CA ASN A 33 1.64 -6.00 -16.35
C ASN A 33 0.16 -6.23 -16.74
N GLU A 34 -0.17 -7.44 -17.19
CA GLU A 34 -1.54 -7.85 -17.53
C GLU A 34 -2.44 -7.96 -16.29
N GLU A 35 -1.97 -8.63 -15.24
CA GLU A 35 -2.70 -8.78 -13.96
C GLU A 35 -2.94 -7.41 -13.30
N LEU A 36 -1.94 -6.52 -13.36
CA LEU A 36 -2.09 -5.14 -12.90
C LEU A 36 -3.14 -4.38 -13.70
N LYS A 37 -3.13 -4.50 -15.03
CA LYS A 37 -4.08 -3.80 -15.90
C LYS A 37 -5.52 -4.26 -15.66
N ILE A 38 -5.72 -5.57 -15.48
CA ILE A 38 -7.03 -6.14 -15.14
C ILE A 38 -7.48 -5.64 -13.77
N THR A 39 -6.61 -5.74 -12.75
CA THR A 39 -6.91 -5.29 -11.39
C THR A 39 -7.28 -3.80 -11.36
N VAL A 40 -6.47 -2.94 -11.97
CA VAL A 40 -6.70 -1.49 -12.02
C VAL A 40 -7.99 -1.16 -12.78
N LYS A 41 -8.32 -1.90 -13.84
CA LYS A 41 -9.57 -1.68 -14.58
C LYS A 41 -10.79 -2.03 -13.71
N VAL A 42 -10.76 -3.16 -13.01
CA VAL A 42 -11.86 -3.60 -12.13
C VAL A 42 -12.01 -2.67 -10.92
N THR A 43 -10.91 -2.36 -10.24
CA THR A 43 -10.93 -1.45 -9.08
C THR A 43 -11.29 -0.02 -9.49
N GLY A 44 -10.80 0.44 -10.64
CA GLY A 44 -11.14 1.75 -11.19
C GLY A 44 -12.64 1.90 -11.47
N ILE A 45 -13.28 0.88 -12.04
CA ILE A 45 -14.74 0.87 -12.24
C ILE A 45 -15.47 0.88 -10.88
N GLY A 46 -15.02 0.08 -9.91
CA GLY A 46 -15.61 0.06 -8.57
C GLY A 46 -15.53 1.41 -7.86
N ILE A 47 -14.37 2.07 -7.89
CA ILE A 47 -14.17 3.40 -7.29
C ILE A 47 -15.05 4.44 -7.97
N LEU A 48 -15.16 4.40 -9.30
CA LEU A 48 -16.01 5.32 -10.05
C LEU A 48 -17.48 5.17 -9.66
N LEU A 49 -17.98 3.93 -9.55
CA LEU A 49 -19.36 3.65 -9.17
C LEU A 49 -19.66 4.10 -7.73
N ILE A 50 -18.80 3.74 -6.78
CA ILE A 50 -18.98 4.11 -5.36
C ILE A 50 -18.85 5.63 -5.20
N GLY A 51 -17.87 6.25 -5.86
CA GLY A 51 -17.66 7.69 -5.86
C GLY A 51 -18.85 8.44 -6.46
N ALA A 52 -19.40 7.98 -7.58
CA ALA A 52 -20.60 8.55 -8.18
C ALA A 52 -21.83 8.40 -7.28
N MET A 53 -21.99 7.24 -6.63
CA MET A 53 -23.09 6.99 -5.69
C MET A 53 -23.02 7.94 -4.49
N GLY A 54 -21.85 8.06 -3.87
CA GLY A 54 -21.61 8.98 -2.75
C GLY A 54 -21.75 10.44 -3.17
N PHE A 55 -21.28 10.80 -4.36
CA PHE A 55 -21.44 12.14 -4.93
C PHE A 55 -22.92 12.49 -5.14
N LEU A 56 -23.72 11.56 -5.67
CA LEU A 56 -25.14 11.77 -5.91
C LEU A 56 -25.90 12.00 -4.60
N ILE A 57 -25.60 11.21 -3.57
CA ILE A 57 -26.17 11.38 -2.22
C ILE A 57 -25.78 12.75 -1.65
N HIS A 58 -24.50 13.12 -1.73
CA HIS A 58 -24.02 14.42 -1.26
C HIS A 58 -24.65 15.61 -2.02
N LEU A 59 -24.85 15.47 -3.32
CA LEU A 59 -25.47 16.48 -4.17
C LEU A 59 -26.92 16.71 -3.76
N VAL A 60 -27.69 15.64 -3.59
CA VAL A 60 -29.09 15.69 -3.15
C VAL A 60 -29.18 16.27 -1.75
N TRP A 61 -28.32 15.85 -0.82
CA TRP A 61 -28.30 16.39 0.54
C TRP A 61 -27.99 17.89 0.54
N ARG A 62 -26.99 18.32 -0.21
CA ARG A 62 -26.62 19.74 -0.32
C ARG A 62 -27.74 20.58 -0.92
N LEU A 63 -28.53 20.03 -1.85
CA LEU A 63 -29.65 20.74 -2.46
C LEU A 63 -30.90 20.79 -1.56
N LEU A 64 -31.15 19.77 -0.75
CA LEU A 64 -32.32 19.69 0.14
C LEU A 64 -32.12 20.39 1.49
N ILE A 65 -30.89 20.39 2.03
CA ILE A 65 -30.57 20.98 3.33
C ILE A 65 -29.92 22.36 3.23
N GLY A 66 -29.47 22.73 2.03
CA GLY A 66 -28.96 24.06 1.70
C GLY A 66 -30.03 24.99 1.18
#